data_AF-A0A7X7LI21-F1
#
_entry.id   AF-A0A7X7LI21-F1
#
_cell.length_a   1.000
_cell.length_b   1.000
_cell.length_c   1.000
_cell.angle_alpha   90.00
_cell.angle_beta   90.00
_cell.angle_gamma   90.00
#
_symmetry.space_group_name_H-M   'P 1'
#
loop_
_entity.id
_entity.type
_entity.pdbx_description
1 polymer ?
#
loop_
_entity_poly.entity_id
_entity_poly.type
_entity_poly.pdbx_seq_one_letter_code
_entity_poly.pdbx_strand_id
1 'polypeptide(L)'
;MATKQSIKAINTIYTFLFQGRVLESIELLKQDAKKTGREYLFDDLSKAEFTYRNILKHSFSGITDPERDKILISLIRDVIEIADEVKEILSEEMADNPVCLLKKQLLKSRYQDQELIGQLLDQQYDGFQIQGLLDDIPLESNQEESGDTRNDSVKRIFNYIWFTDKFTDAEINQLLESCKSDYLEWHEKSLIVSALTMSLLRYFQVSKFEALMEVVHIRQYNVWERAMVGLVLAFYIHNSRFFLYPALKEKLYKLSFEADILKHTEAIINQLTRSKDTENVTKKWEKDILPEMMKMQPRIEEKLNLDRIIDESFDEDKNPDWEQFFEDAPDLLDKLQQMTEMQLEGVDVFMGAFSQLKQFPFFHEHYNWFIPFYSQHPDVKKLSESLPV
;
A
#
# COMPACT_ATOMS: atom_id res chain seq x y z
N MET A 1 -12.81 -14.82 22.01
CA MET A 1 -13.65 -13.69 22.50
C MET A 1 -12.83 -12.65 23.28
N ALA A 2 -12.02 -13.07 24.26
CA ALA A 2 -11.16 -12.16 25.05
C ALA A 2 -10.16 -11.32 24.23
N THR A 3 -9.60 -11.88 23.15
CA THR A 3 -8.57 -11.20 22.33
C THR A 3 -9.14 -10.20 21.31
N LYS A 4 -10.39 -10.38 20.83
CA LYS A 4 -11.09 -9.35 20.01
C LYS A 4 -11.45 -8.11 20.84
N GLN A 5 -11.68 -8.28 22.15
CA GLN A 5 -11.82 -7.16 23.08
C GLN A 5 -10.49 -6.42 23.26
N SER A 6 -9.35 -7.12 23.24
CA SER A 6 -8.01 -6.50 23.33
C SER A 6 -7.71 -5.54 22.16
N ILE A 7 -8.07 -5.87 20.91
CA ILE A 7 -7.80 -4.96 19.77
C ILE A 7 -8.62 -3.66 19.87
N LYS A 8 -9.89 -3.75 20.31
CA LYS A 8 -10.70 -2.55 20.64
C LYS A 8 -10.13 -1.79 21.85
N ALA A 9 -9.54 -2.50 22.81
CA ALA A 9 -8.85 -1.90 23.93
C ALA A 9 -7.60 -1.11 23.48
N ILE A 10 -6.86 -1.58 22.48
CA ILE A 10 -5.68 -0.87 21.95
C ILE A 10 -6.04 0.46 21.27
N ASN A 11 -7.13 0.53 20.51
CA ASN A 11 -7.61 1.81 19.98
C ASN A 11 -8.03 2.79 21.11
N THR A 12 -8.54 2.24 22.22
CA THR A 12 -8.86 3.02 23.42
C THR A 12 -7.59 3.49 24.13
N ILE A 13 -6.53 2.68 24.16
CA ILE A 13 -5.20 3.02 24.69
C ILE A 13 -4.62 4.22 23.93
N TYR A 14 -4.66 4.23 22.60
CA TYR A 14 -4.20 5.40 21.83
C TYR A 14 -4.98 6.66 22.22
N THR A 15 -6.30 6.56 22.35
CA THR A 15 -7.16 7.68 22.75
C THR A 15 -6.78 8.20 24.15
N PHE A 16 -6.55 7.31 25.10
CA PHE A 16 -6.17 7.68 26.47
C PHE A 16 -4.78 8.30 26.55
N LEU A 17 -3.82 7.80 25.76
CA LEU A 17 -2.48 8.40 25.65
C LEU A 17 -2.56 9.84 25.14
N PHE A 18 -3.38 10.09 24.10
CA PHE A 18 -3.57 11.43 23.56
C PHE A 18 -4.37 12.37 24.48
N GLN A 19 -5.16 11.82 25.42
CA GLN A 19 -5.86 12.59 26.46
C GLN A 19 -5.00 12.84 27.72
N GLY A 20 -3.74 12.40 27.74
CA GLY A 20 -2.86 12.53 28.90
C GLY A 20 -3.14 11.52 30.02
N ARG A 21 -4.01 10.52 29.80
CA ARG A 21 -4.29 9.42 30.74
C ARG A 21 -3.25 8.32 30.62
N VAL A 22 -1.98 8.69 30.79
CA VAL A 22 -0.82 7.84 30.51
C VAL A 22 -0.77 6.62 31.45
N LEU A 23 -1.01 6.82 32.75
CA LEU A 23 -0.95 5.72 33.74
C LEU A 23 -2.00 4.64 33.44
N GLU A 24 -3.24 5.05 33.19
CA GLU A 24 -4.35 4.13 32.87
C GLU A 24 -4.08 3.39 31.56
N SER A 25 -3.48 4.08 30.57
CA SER A 25 -3.06 3.47 29.31
C SER A 25 -2.02 2.38 29.53
N ILE A 26 -1.01 2.65 30.36
CA ILE A 26 0.04 1.67 30.70
C ILE A 26 -0.55 0.48 31.44
N GLU A 27 -1.45 0.70 32.41
CA GLU A 27 -2.09 -0.38 33.17
C GLU A 27 -2.92 -1.30 32.27
N LEU A 28 -3.70 -0.73 31.35
CA LEU A 28 -4.45 -1.51 30.35
C LEU A 28 -3.51 -2.27 29.42
N LEU A 29 -2.48 -1.60 28.90
CA LEU A 29 -1.53 -2.19 27.98
C LEU A 29 -0.72 -3.33 28.61
N LYS A 30 -0.40 -3.24 29.91
CA LYS A 30 0.23 -4.32 30.67
C LYS A 30 -0.63 -5.59 30.71
N GLN A 31 -1.95 -5.47 30.75
CA GLN A 31 -2.84 -6.64 30.72
C GLN A 31 -2.81 -7.33 29.36
N ASP A 32 -2.72 -6.55 28.28
CA ASP A 32 -2.62 -7.08 26.92
C ASP A 32 -1.21 -7.62 26.62
N ALA A 33 -0.16 -6.96 27.11
CA ALA A 33 1.23 -7.44 27.01
C ALA A 33 1.43 -8.80 27.70
N LYS A 34 0.74 -9.09 28.81
CA LYS A 34 0.78 -10.43 29.42
C LYS A 34 0.21 -11.53 28.51
N LYS A 35 -0.75 -11.19 27.65
CA LYS A 35 -1.39 -12.16 26.75
C LYS A 35 -0.48 -12.58 25.60
N THR A 36 0.50 -11.75 25.23
CA THR A 36 1.46 -12.05 24.15
C THR A 36 2.52 -13.09 24.55
N GLY A 37 2.66 -13.39 25.84
CA GLY A 37 3.72 -14.27 26.35
C GLY A 37 5.14 -13.69 26.25
N ARG A 38 5.29 -12.39 25.94
CA ARG A 38 6.59 -11.71 25.83
C ARG A 38 6.89 -10.89 27.08
N GLU A 39 7.76 -11.40 27.95
CA GLU A 39 8.07 -10.76 29.25
C GLU A 39 8.69 -9.35 29.11
N TYR A 40 9.55 -9.14 28.10
CA TYR A 40 10.22 -7.85 27.89
C TYR A 40 9.23 -6.68 27.70
N LEU A 41 8.09 -6.90 27.04
CA LEU A 41 7.06 -5.86 26.84
C LEU A 41 6.49 -5.40 28.19
N PHE A 42 6.28 -6.32 29.12
CA PHE A 42 5.78 -6.00 30.45
C PHE A 42 6.83 -5.23 31.27
N ASP A 43 8.10 -5.61 31.17
CA ASP A 43 9.20 -4.94 31.85
C ASP A 43 9.40 -3.51 31.34
N ASP A 44 9.36 -3.30 30.03
CA ASP A 44 9.50 -1.98 29.42
C ASP A 44 8.32 -1.06 29.80
N LEU A 45 7.10 -1.59 29.85
CA LEU A 45 5.94 -0.85 30.39
C LEU A 45 6.09 -0.52 31.87
N SER A 46 6.78 -1.37 32.65
CA SER A 46 7.04 -1.11 34.06
C SER A 46 8.08 0.00 34.26
N LYS A 47 9.11 0.05 33.41
CA LYS A 47 10.07 1.16 33.36
C LYS A 47 9.38 2.47 32.93
N ALA A 48 8.49 2.41 31.95
CA ALA A 48 7.69 3.55 31.50
C ALA A 48 6.79 4.08 32.65
N GLU A 49 6.10 3.19 33.36
CA GLU A 49 5.27 3.56 34.51
C GLU A 49 6.09 4.24 35.61
N PHE A 50 7.24 3.67 35.95
CA PHE A 50 8.14 4.24 36.95
C PHE A 50 8.61 5.65 36.56
N THR A 51 9.00 5.84 35.29
CA THR A 51 9.41 7.13 34.74
C THR A 51 8.27 8.15 34.84
N TYR A 52 7.05 7.76 34.47
CA TYR A 52 5.87 8.63 34.57
C TYR A 52 5.58 9.06 36.02
N ARG A 53 5.62 8.12 36.97
CA ARG A 53 5.40 8.40 38.39
C ARG A 53 6.45 9.39 38.93
N ASN A 54 7.69 9.29 38.47
CA ASN A 54 8.73 10.25 38.83
C ASN A 54 8.44 11.65 38.26
N ILE A 55 8.03 11.76 36.99
CA ILE A 55 7.62 13.04 36.39
C ILE A 55 6.50 13.70 37.22
N LEU A 56 5.48 12.93 37.62
CA LEU A 56 4.41 13.43 38.48
C LEU A 56 4.93 13.89 39.84
N LYS A 57 5.76 13.08 40.50
CA LYS A 57 6.36 13.43 41.81
C LYS A 57 7.15 14.74 41.74
N HIS A 58 7.98 14.92 40.72
CA HIS A 58 8.74 16.16 40.53
C HIS A 58 7.85 17.36 40.19
N SER A 59 6.75 17.13 39.48
CA SER A 59 5.77 18.18 39.16
C SER A 59 5.06 18.70 40.41
N PHE A 60 4.72 17.83 41.37
CA PHE A 60 4.13 18.24 42.65
C PHE A 60 5.12 18.92 43.61
N SER A 61 6.42 18.67 43.45
CA SER A 61 7.48 19.30 44.26
C SER A 61 7.77 20.77 43.89
N GLY A 62 7.06 21.35 42.92
CA GLY A 62 7.16 22.78 42.58
C GLY A 62 8.42 23.19 41.81
N ILE A 63 9.26 22.24 41.41
CA ILE A 63 10.45 22.51 40.58
C ILE A 63 9.99 22.65 39.13
N THR A 64 10.31 23.78 38.48
CA THR A 64 10.05 23.97 37.05
C THR A 64 11.17 23.32 36.25
N ASP A 65 10.88 22.20 35.59
CA ASP A 65 11.82 21.50 34.72
C ASP A 65 11.50 21.83 33.25
N PRO A 66 12.37 22.54 32.52
CA PRO A 66 12.14 22.90 31.12
C PRO A 66 12.16 21.70 30.16
N GLU A 67 12.74 20.55 30.54
CA GLU A 67 12.80 19.35 29.70
C GLU A 67 11.66 18.36 29.96
N ARG A 68 10.79 18.65 30.94
CA ARG A 68 9.67 17.78 31.34
C ARG A 68 8.80 17.36 30.16
N ASP A 69 8.42 18.30 29.31
CA ASP A 69 7.53 18.04 28.18
C ASP A 69 8.21 17.14 27.14
N LYS A 70 9.52 17.29 26.95
CA LYS A 70 10.28 16.41 26.04
C LYS A 70 10.36 14.99 26.58
N ILE A 71 10.60 14.83 27.88
CA ILE A 71 10.62 13.52 28.54
C ILE A 71 9.23 12.87 28.45
N LEU A 72 8.16 13.63 28.69
CA LEU A 72 6.79 13.12 28.59
C LEU A 72 6.45 12.69 27.15
N ILE A 73 6.83 13.48 26.15
CA ILE A 73 6.64 13.11 24.73
C ILE A 73 7.42 11.84 24.39
N SER A 74 8.67 11.71 24.84
CA SER A 74 9.47 10.50 24.63
C SER A 74 8.79 9.29 25.27
N LEU A 75 8.34 9.42 26.51
CA LEU A 75 7.65 8.36 27.23
C LEU A 75 6.36 7.93 26.50
N ILE A 76 5.54 8.89 26.06
CA ILE A 76 4.31 8.58 25.32
C ILE A 76 4.64 7.85 24.02
N ARG A 77 5.69 8.29 23.31
CA ARG A 77 6.18 7.62 22.11
C ARG A 77 6.57 6.17 22.40
N ASP A 78 7.36 5.93 23.44
CA ASP A 78 7.81 4.59 23.82
C ASP A 78 6.60 3.68 24.14
N VAL A 79 5.61 4.19 24.88
CA VAL A 79 4.39 3.44 25.21
C VAL A 79 3.54 3.14 23.97
N ILE A 80 3.44 4.08 23.02
CA ILE A 80 2.72 3.84 21.77
C ILE A 80 3.44 2.78 20.92
N GLU A 81 4.77 2.82 20.84
CA GLU A 81 5.53 1.84 20.07
C GLU A 81 5.42 0.43 20.66
N ILE A 82 5.39 0.31 22.00
CA ILE A 82 5.05 -0.95 22.68
C ILE A 82 3.62 -1.37 22.35
N ALA A 83 2.66 -0.44 22.32
CA ALA A 83 1.27 -0.73 21.98
C ALA A 83 1.13 -1.28 20.55
N ASP A 84 1.87 -0.72 19.58
CA ASP A 84 1.89 -1.21 18.21
C ASP A 84 2.42 -2.65 18.12
N GLU A 85 3.47 -2.96 18.87
CA GLU A 85 4.06 -4.30 18.92
C GLU A 85 3.12 -5.33 19.58
N VAL A 86 2.49 -4.97 20.71
CA VAL A 86 1.47 -5.80 21.35
C VAL A 86 0.29 -6.04 20.41
N LYS A 87 -0.16 -5.00 19.70
CA LYS A 87 -1.25 -5.11 18.72
C LYS A 87 -0.91 -6.10 17.62
N GLU A 88 0.27 -5.95 17.03
CA GLU A 88 0.71 -6.79 15.92
C GLU A 88 0.79 -8.26 16.33
N ILE A 89 1.42 -8.57 17.47
CA ILE A 89 1.53 -9.94 17.98
C ILE A 89 0.16 -10.56 18.21
N LEU A 90 -0.75 -9.84 18.88
CA LEU A 90 -2.10 -10.35 19.14
C LEU A 90 -2.90 -10.53 17.85
N SER A 91 -2.79 -9.62 16.89
CA SER A 91 -3.46 -9.74 15.58
C SER A 91 -2.96 -10.93 14.77
N GLU A 92 -1.66 -11.22 14.78
CA GLU A 92 -1.07 -12.41 14.14
C GLU A 92 -1.51 -13.73 14.79
N GLU A 93 -1.52 -13.78 16.13
CA GLU A 93 -1.94 -14.97 16.86
C GLU A 93 -3.39 -15.32 16.54
N MET A 94 -4.25 -14.30 16.51
CA MET A 94 -5.66 -14.43 16.18
C MET A 94 -5.91 -14.72 14.70
N ALA A 95 -5.04 -14.21 13.83
CA ALA A 95 -5.22 -14.17 12.39
C ALA A 95 -6.62 -13.61 12.04
N ASP A 96 -6.91 -12.44 12.63
CA ASP A 96 -8.25 -11.85 12.69
C ASP A 96 -8.71 -11.22 11.37
N ASN A 97 -7.78 -11.00 10.45
CA ASN A 97 -8.00 -10.50 9.11
C ASN A 97 -7.14 -11.25 8.07
N PRO A 98 -7.50 -11.18 6.77
CA PRO A 98 -6.77 -11.89 5.72
C PRO A 98 -5.28 -11.53 5.64
N VAL A 99 -4.92 -10.28 5.94
CA VAL A 99 -3.53 -9.80 5.93
C VAL A 99 -2.72 -10.47 7.04
N CYS A 100 -3.28 -10.63 8.24
CA CYS A 100 -2.64 -11.30 9.37
C CYS A 100 -2.53 -12.82 9.14
N LEU A 101 -3.55 -13.43 8.53
CA LEU A 101 -3.49 -14.82 8.08
C LEU A 101 -2.34 -15.04 7.09
N LEU A 102 -2.25 -14.19 6.08
CA LEU A 102 -1.22 -14.25 5.05
C LEU A 102 0.18 -14.02 5.66
N LYS A 103 0.34 -13.00 6.52
CA LYS A 103 1.57 -12.76 7.27
C LYS A 103 1.99 -14.01 8.05
N LYS A 104 1.07 -14.62 8.78
CA LYS A 104 1.33 -15.84 9.57
C LYS A 104 1.73 -17.04 8.71
N GLN A 105 1.12 -17.20 7.54
CA GLN A 105 1.49 -18.25 6.58
C GLN A 105 2.92 -18.03 6.06
N LEU A 106 3.25 -16.81 5.70
CA LEU A 106 4.58 -16.43 5.20
C LEU A 106 5.65 -16.42 6.29
N LEU A 107 5.29 -16.15 7.55
CA LEU A 107 6.21 -16.28 8.69
C LEU A 107 6.56 -17.73 9.00
N LYS A 108 5.65 -18.68 8.72
CA LYS A 108 5.96 -20.12 8.84
C LYS A 108 6.93 -20.57 7.75
N SER A 109 6.84 -20.01 6.54
CA SER A 109 7.84 -20.24 5.49
C SER A 109 9.14 -19.47 5.76
N ARG A 110 9.11 -18.35 6.52
CA ARG A 110 10.34 -17.64 6.94
C ARG A 110 11.35 -18.48 7.71
N TYR A 111 11.00 -19.59 8.35
CA TYR A 111 12.00 -20.47 8.97
C TYR A 111 12.77 -21.33 7.94
N GLN A 112 12.21 -21.53 6.75
CA GLN A 112 12.92 -22.13 5.60
C GLN A 112 13.61 -21.04 4.77
N ASP A 113 13.03 -19.84 4.70
CA ASP A 113 13.60 -18.70 3.98
C ASP A 113 14.61 -17.88 4.82
N GLN A 114 14.73 -18.10 6.14
CA GLN A 114 15.76 -17.45 6.98
C GLN A 114 17.15 -18.00 6.72
N GLU A 115 17.27 -19.24 6.22
CA GLU A 115 18.53 -19.76 5.71
C GLU A 115 18.86 -19.15 4.37
N LEU A 116 17.87 -18.93 3.50
CA LEU A 116 18.07 -18.14 2.28
C LEU A 116 18.46 -16.71 2.64
N ILE A 117 17.69 -16.02 3.48
CA ILE A 117 17.93 -14.62 3.88
C ILE A 117 19.21 -14.50 4.72
N GLY A 118 19.53 -15.46 5.57
CA GLY A 118 20.78 -15.54 6.33
C GLY A 118 21.98 -15.83 5.43
N GLN A 119 21.86 -16.68 4.42
CA GLN A 119 22.89 -16.86 3.37
C GLN A 119 22.95 -15.66 2.41
N LEU A 120 21.84 -14.94 2.20
CA LEU A 120 21.72 -13.69 1.44
C LEU A 120 22.21 -12.46 2.24
N LEU A 121 22.35 -12.57 3.57
CA LEU A 121 22.82 -11.50 4.47
C LEU A 121 24.24 -11.77 5.02
N ASP A 122 24.65 -13.04 5.20
CA ASP A 122 26.00 -13.44 5.64
C ASP A 122 27.04 -13.43 4.50
N GLN A 123 26.62 -13.21 3.25
CA GLN A 123 27.50 -12.75 2.16
C GLN A 123 27.88 -11.26 2.29
N GLN A 124 27.92 -10.76 3.53
CA GLN A 124 28.55 -9.50 3.92
C GLN A 124 30.06 -9.60 3.70
N TYR A 125 30.55 -9.33 2.49
CA TYR A 125 31.81 -8.60 2.26
C TYR A 125 31.93 -8.00 0.85
N ASP A 126 31.01 -8.28 -0.09
CA ASP A 126 30.93 -7.55 -1.35
C ASP A 126 29.47 -7.38 -1.77
N GLY A 127 29.01 -6.13 -1.78
CA GLY A 127 27.82 -5.61 -2.45
C GLY A 127 26.61 -6.54 -2.60
N PHE A 128 25.60 -6.38 -1.75
CA PHE A 128 24.25 -6.84 -2.06
C PHE A 128 23.72 -6.05 -3.26
N GLN A 129 23.91 -6.61 -4.45
CA GLN A 129 23.16 -6.23 -5.63
C GLN A 129 21.90 -7.09 -5.64
N ILE A 130 20.74 -6.47 -5.84
CA ILE A 130 19.50 -7.17 -6.23
C ILE A 130 19.72 -8.09 -7.45
N GLN A 131 20.82 -7.90 -8.17
CA GLN A 131 21.35 -8.74 -9.23
C GLN A 131 21.66 -10.20 -8.81
N GLY A 132 22.18 -10.48 -7.61
CA GLY A 132 22.45 -11.86 -7.18
C GLY A 132 21.19 -12.71 -7.00
N LEU A 133 20.07 -12.08 -6.60
CA LEU A 133 18.74 -12.71 -6.55
C LEU A 133 18.17 -13.03 -7.95
N LEU A 134 18.72 -12.42 -9.00
CA LEU A 134 18.34 -12.61 -10.39
C LEU A 134 19.29 -13.60 -11.11
N ASP A 135 20.56 -13.68 -10.68
CA ASP A 135 21.62 -14.44 -11.36
C ASP A 135 22.01 -15.78 -10.68
N ASP A 136 21.71 -16.02 -9.39
CA ASP A 136 22.18 -17.23 -8.66
C ASP A 136 21.31 -18.50 -8.83
N ILE A 137 20.45 -18.55 -9.85
CA ILE A 137 19.81 -19.81 -10.28
C ILE A 137 20.58 -20.31 -11.52
N PRO A 138 21.14 -21.53 -11.52
CA PRO A 138 22.05 -21.99 -12.57
C PRO A 138 21.47 -21.75 -13.98
N LEU A 139 22.20 -20.99 -14.79
CA LEU A 139 21.94 -20.70 -16.21
C LEU A 139 22.09 -21.93 -17.14
N GLU A 140 21.71 -23.12 -16.66
CA GLU A 140 21.66 -24.33 -17.45
C GLU A 140 20.24 -24.91 -17.42
N SER A 141 19.31 -24.25 -18.10
CA SER A 141 18.44 -24.88 -19.13
C SER A 141 17.30 -23.93 -19.54
N ASN A 142 17.13 -23.81 -20.86
CA ASN A 142 15.93 -23.35 -21.58
C ASN A 142 15.34 -21.96 -21.23
N GLN A 143 15.43 -21.05 -22.19
CA GLN A 143 14.99 -19.64 -22.16
C GLN A 143 13.49 -19.40 -21.91
N GLU A 144 12.69 -20.45 -21.68
CA GLU A 144 11.27 -20.34 -21.30
C GLU A 144 11.05 -20.34 -19.77
N GLU A 145 12.02 -20.82 -18.97
CA GLU A 145 11.89 -20.91 -17.49
C GLU A 145 12.33 -19.64 -16.74
N SER A 146 13.12 -18.77 -17.37
CA SER A 146 13.75 -17.60 -16.69
C SER A 146 12.75 -16.48 -16.33
N GLY A 147 11.61 -16.40 -17.01
CA GLY A 147 10.57 -15.41 -16.70
C GLY A 147 9.76 -15.74 -15.46
N ASP A 148 9.59 -17.04 -15.18
CA ASP A 148 8.80 -17.52 -14.04
C ASP A 148 9.59 -17.39 -12.73
N THR A 149 10.92 -17.59 -12.78
CA THR A 149 11.81 -17.41 -11.63
C THR A 149 11.96 -15.95 -11.21
N ARG A 150 12.11 -15.01 -12.17
CA ARG A 150 12.16 -13.57 -11.85
C ARG A 150 10.86 -13.09 -11.21
N ASN A 151 9.71 -13.49 -11.75
CA ASN A 151 8.41 -13.12 -11.17
C ASN A 151 8.22 -13.70 -9.76
N ASP A 152 8.67 -14.93 -9.51
CA ASP A 152 8.62 -15.51 -8.16
C ASP A 152 9.53 -14.75 -7.18
N SER A 153 10.75 -14.37 -7.59
CA SER A 153 11.65 -13.52 -6.79
C SER A 153 11.02 -12.16 -6.47
N VAL A 154 10.42 -11.52 -7.47
CA VAL A 154 9.73 -10.23 -7.31
C VAL A 154 8.54 -10.34 -6.33
N LYS A 155 7.75 -11.41 -6.43
CA LYS A 155 6.65 -11.73 -5.50
C LYS A 155 7.18 -11.93 -4.07
N ARG A 156 8.27 -12.68 -3.89
CA ARG A 156 8.90 -12.91 -2.58
C ARG A 156 9.39 -11.61 -1.95
N ILE A 157 10.06 -10.76 -2.73
CA ILE A 157 10.55 -9.44 -2.29
C ILE A 157 9.37 -8.55 -1.87
N PHE A 158 8.32 -8.46 -2.68
CA PHE A 158 7.12 -7.67 -2.35
C PHE A 158 6.52 -8.12 -1.01
N ASN A 159 6.31 -9.43 -0.84
CA ASN A 159 5.75 -9.99 0.38
C ASN A 159 6.67 -9.76 1.58
N TYR A 160 7.98 -9.94 1.42
CA TYR A 160 8.95 -9.66 2.48
C TYR A 160 8.84 -8.21 2.95
N ILE A 161 8.90 -7.24 2.03
CA ILE A 161 8.83 -5.81 2.38
C ILE A 161 7.49 -5.47 3.05
N TRP A 162 6.37 -5.93 2.48
CA TRP A 162 5.03 -5.66 3.03
C TRP A 162 4.87 -6.22 4.46
N PHE A 163 5.35 -7.43 4.71
CA PHE A 163 5.17 -8.12 5.99
C PHE A 163 6.30 -7.89 7.01
N THR A 164 7.29 -7.06 6.69
CA THR A 164 8.29 -6.60 7.67
C THR A 164 7.74 -5.46 8.52
N ASP A 165 7.80 -5.61 9.85
CA ASP A 165 7.25 -4.64 10.81
C ASP A 165 8.18 -3.44 10.97
N LYS A 166 9.42 -3.72 11.35
CA LYS A 166 10.48 -2.74 11.55
C LYS A 166 11.66 -3.12 10.66
N PHE A 167 12.11 -2.20 9.84
CA PHE A 167 13.38 -2.31 9.12
C PHE A 167 14.52 -1.72 9.95
N THR A 168 15.70 -2.30 9.82
CA THR A 168 16.97 -1.70 10.24
C THR A 168 17.38 -0.59 9.28
N ASP A 169 18.28 0.29 9.72
CA ASP A 169 18.82 1.35 8.85
C ASP A 169 19.55 0.76 7.63
N ALA A 170 20.21 -0.39 7.78
CA ALA A 170 20.86 -1.10 6.69
C ALA A 170 19.85 -1.56 5.62
N GLU A 171 18.75 -2.20 6.04
CA GLU A 171 17.70 -2.64 5.11
C GLU A 171 17.02 -1.45 4.41
N ILE A 172 16.80 -0.34 5.12
CA ILE A 172 16.24 0.89 4.51
C ILE A 172 17.19 1.46 3.45
N ASN A 173 18.48 1.56 3.76
CA ASN A 173 19.48 2.08 2.80
C ASN A 173 19.55 1.20 1.56
N GLN A 174 19.53 -0.12 1.74
CA GLN A 174 19.54 -1.10 0.65
C GLN A 174 18.29 -0.98 -0.24
N LEU A 175 17.09 -0.80 0.34
CA LEU A 175 15.87 -0.53 -0.42
C LEU A 175 15.97 0.76 -1.24
N LEU A 176 16.61 1.79 -0.69
CA LEU A 176 16.83 3.06 -1.39
C LEU A 176 17.87 2.94 -2.52
N GLU A 177 18.97 2.24 -2.28
CA GLU A 177 19.97 1.92 -3.31
C GLU A 177 19.34 1.14 -4.47
N SER A 178 18.45 0.21 -4.15
CA SER A 178 17.67 -0.54 -5.14
C SER A 178 16.78 0.37 -6.00
N CYS A 179 16.15 1.38 -5.40
CA CYS A 179 15.37 2.37 -6.15
C CYS A 179 16.26 3.27 -7.03
N LYS A 180 17.52 3.50 -6.64
CA LYS A 180 18.51 4.29 -7.39
C LYS A 180 19.24 3.50 -8.47
N SER A 181 19.23 2.17 -8.38
CA SER A 181 19.93 1.25 -9.28
C SER A 181 19.39 1.29 -10.71
N ASP A 182 20.26 1.26 -11.72
CA ASP A 182 19.88 1.13 -13.13
C ASP A 182 19.54 -0.31 -13.53
N TYR A 183 19.81 -1.30 -12.67
CA TYR A 183 19.52 -2.71 -12.93
C TYR A 183 18.05 -3.07 -12.75
N LEU A 184 17.31 -2.26 -11.99
CA LEU A 184 15.88 -2.44 -11.79
C LEU A 184 15.09 -1.56 -12.76
N GLU A 185 14.11 -2.18 -13.38
CA GLU A 185 13.18 -1.46 -14.23
C GLU A 185 12.23 -0.61 -13.39
N TRP A 186 11.67 0.43 -14.00
CA TRP A 186 10.75 1.35 -13.31
C TRP A 186 9.53 0.64 -12.69
N HIS A 187 9.06 -0.46 -13.30
CA HIS A 187 7.92 -1.22 -12.79
C HIS A 187 8.26 -2.02 -11.53
N GLU A 188 9.49 -2.51 -11.42
CA GLU A 188 9.98 -3.26 -10.25
C GLU A 188 10.22 -2.30 -9.09
N LYS A 189 10.81 -1.13 -9.36
CA LYS A 189 10.95 -0.05 -8.37
C LYS A 189 9.58 0.43 -7.88
N SER A 190 8.61 0.57 -8.78
CA SER A 190 7.22 0.91 -8.43
C SER A 190 6.60 -0.13 -7.49
N LEU A 191 6.92 -1.40 -7.68
CA LEU A 191 6.44 -2.48 -6.83
C LEU A 191 7.10 -2.46 -5.44
N ILE A 192 8.41 -2.21 -5.36
CA ILE A 192 9.13 -1.99 -4.08
C ILE A 192 8.49 -0.85 -3.29
N VAL A 193 8.23 0.28 -3.94
CA VAL A 193 7.57 1.46 -3.31
C VAL A 193 6.16 1.12 -2.84
N SER A 194 5.42 0.32 -3.61
CA SER A 194 4.08 -0.15 -3.21
C SER A 194 4.15 -1.06 -1.99
N ALA A 195 5.11 -1.99 -1.95
CA ALA A 195 5.31 -2.89 -0.83
C ALA A 195 5.69 -2.11 0.44
N LEU A 196 6.58 -1.13 0.31
CA LEU A 196 7.00 -0.26 1.41
C LEU A 196 5.83 0.59 1.92
N THR A 197 5.00 1.10 1.01
CA THR A 197 3.75 1.79 1.35
C THR A 197 2.84 0.87 2.16
N MET A 198 2.53 -0.32 1.66
CA MET A 198 1.67 -1.29 2.35
C MET A 198 2.23 -1.70 3.71
N SER A 199 3.54 -1.86 3.81
CA SER A 199 4.27 -2.09 5.07
C SER A 199 4.06 -0.94 6.07
N LEU A 200 4.12 0.30 5.61
CA LEU A 200 3.93 1.48 6.43
C LEU A 200 2.46 1.70 6.85
N LEU A 201 1.50 1.45 5.94
CA LEU A 201 0.07 1.54 6.28
C LEU A 201 -0.30 0.51 7.37
N ARG A 202 0.32 -0.68 7.34
CA ARG A 202 0.13 -1.75 8.32
C ARG A 202 0.82 -1.44 9.66
N TYR A 203 2.12 -1.13 9.62
CA TYR A 203 2.95 -0.92 10.81
C TYR A 203 3.76 0.37 10.71
N PHE A 204 3.52 1.29 11.65
CA PHE A 204 4.16 2.60 11.69
C PHE A 204 5.67 2.47 11.96
N GLN A 205 6.47 3.10 11.11
CA GLN A 205 7.89 3.30 11.36
C GLN A 205 8.37 4.57 10.67
N VAL A 206 9.11 5.42 11.39
CA VAL A 206 9.61 6.71 10.88
C VAL A 206 10.51 6.51 9.65
N SER A 207 11.41 5.53 9.68
CA SER A 207 12.34 5.28 8.57
C SER A 207 11.64 4.91 7.25
N LYS A 208 10.46 4.27 7.29
CA LYS A 208 9.66 4.01 6.08
C LYS A 208 9.09 5.30 5.47
N PHE A 209 8.64 6.24 6.31
CA PHE A 209 8.24 7.57 5.80
C PHE A 209 9.42 8.27 5.14
N GLU A 210 10.58 8.25 5.81
CA GLU A 210 11.79 8.90 5.31
C GLU A 210 12.27 8.29 4.00
N ALA A 211 12.21 6.96 3.86
CA ALA A 211 12.51 6.27 2.63
C ALA A 211 11.56 6.66 1.50
N LEU A 212 10.25 6.73 1.75
CA LEU A 212 9.30 7.21 0.74
C LEU A 212 9.56 8.67 0.35
N MET A 213 9.89 9.55 1.31
CA MET A 213 10.24 10.94 1.01
C MET A 213 11.51 11.05 0.15
N GLU A 214 12.51 10.19 0.41
CA GLU A 214 13.71 10.11 -0.43
C GLU A 214 13.37 9.63 -1.85
N VAL A 215 12.47 8.65 -2.01
CA VAL A 215 12.01 8.23 -3.35
C VAL A 215 11.30 9.37 -4.08
N VAL A 216 10.50 10.17 -3.38
CA VAL A 216 9.90 11.39 -3.94
C VAL A 216 10.99 12.36 -4.43
N HIS A 217 12.05 12.54 -3.64
CA HIS A 217 13.17 13.41 -4.00
C HIS A 217 13.94 12.94 -5.26
N ILE A 218 14.04 11.62 -5.50
CA ILE A 218 14.73 11.05 -6.68
C ILE A 218 14.02 11.43 -8.01
N ARG A 219 12.70 11.66 -7.99
CA ARG A 219 11.90 12.06 -9.17
C ARG A 219 11.98 11.12 -10.37
N GLN A 220 12.20 9.82 -10.15
CA GLN A 220 12.08 8.83 -11.23
C GLN A 220 10.60 8.67 -11.64
N TYR A 221 10.30 8.96 -12.91
CA TYR A 221 8.97 8.87 -13.51
C TYR A 221 8.25 7.56 -13.16
N ASN A 222 6.94 7.64 -12.88
CA ASN A 222 6.04 6.58 -12.38
C ASN A 222 6.31 6.08 -10.94
N VAL A 223 7.55 6.20 -10.46
CA VAL A 223 7.96 5.68 -9.14
C VAL A 223 7.69 6.71 -8.04
N TRP A 224 8.04 7.98 -8.30
CA TRP A 224 7.95 9.04 -7.30
C TRP A 224 6.49 9.46 -7.01
N GLU A 225 5.60 9.49 -8.01
CA GLU A 225 4.17 9.77 -7.80
C GLU A 225 3.52 8.71 -6.92
N ARG A 226 3.97 7.47 -7.06
CA ARG A 226 3.51 6.34 -6.25
C ARG A 226 3.96 6.46 -4.80
N ALA A 227 5.20 6.91 -4.57
CA ALA A 227 5.68 7.22 -3.23
C ALA A 227 4.88 8.40 -2.61
N MET A 228 4.52 9.41 -3.39
CA MET A 228 3.65 10.50 -2.95
C MET A 228 2.27 10.00 -2.49
N VAL A 229 1.63 9.12 -3.26
CA VAL A 229 0.36 8.50 -2.84
C VAL A 229 0.54 7.74 -1.53
N GLY A 230 1.62 6.95 -1.40
CA GLY A 230 1.92 6.23 -0.17
C GLY A 230 2.10 7.13 1.05
N LEU A 231 2.79 8.27 0.89
CA LEU A 231 2.94 9.28 1.94
C LEU A 231 1.60 9.88 2.37
N VAL A 232 0.76 10.31 1.41
CA VAL A 232 -0.55 10.90 1.73
C VAL A 232 -1.43 9.91 2.50
N LEU A 233 -1.47 8.65 2.06
CA LEU A 233 -2.22 7.59 2.75
C LEU A 233 -1.65 7.32 4.15
N ALA A 234 -0.32 7.24 4.29
CA ALA A 234 0.31 6.97 5.56
C ALA A 234 0.11 8.12 6.56
N PHE A 235 0.19 9.38 6.12
CA PHE A 235 -0.12 10.53 6.98
C PHE A 235 -1.60 10.57 7.36
N TYR A 236 -2.50 10.17 6.47
CA TYR A 236 -3.91 10.07 6.81
C TYR A 236 -4.18 8.99 7.88
N ILE A 237 -3.61 7.79 7.71
CA ILE A 237 -3.80 6.67 8.66
C ILE A 237 -3.15 6.96 10.02
N HIS A 238 -1.93 7.51 10.02
CA HIS A 238 -1.12 7.71 11.23
C HIS A 238 -1.14 9.14 11.77
N ASN A 239 -2.11 9.96 11.37
CA ASN A 239 -2.17 11.39 11.71
C ASN A 239 -2.11 11.64 13.23
N SER A 240 -2.81 10.82 14.01
CA SER A 240 -3.02 11.02 15.45
C SER A 240 -1.73 11.04 16.28
N ARG A 241 -0.68 10.35 15.82
CA ARG A 241 0.61 10.24 16.52
C ARG A 241 1.71 11.14 15.95
N PHE A 242 1.46 11.85 14.86
CA PHE A 242 2.49 12.59 14.12
C PHE A 242 3.21 13.65 14.97
N PHE A 243 2.50 14.27 15.92
CA PHE A 243 3.06 15.28 16.82
C PHE A 243 4.19 14.76 17.72
N LEU A 244 4.29 13.44 17.92
CA LEU A 244 5.34 12.79 18.72
C LEU A 244 6.69 12.69 17.98
N TYR A 245 6.70 12.98 16.66
CA TYR A 245 7.86 12.81 15.79
C TYR A 245 8.25 14.14 15.12
N PRO A 246 8.80 15.11 15.88
CA PRO A 246 9.11 16.45 15.35
C PRO A 246 10.16 16.43 14.23
N ALA A 247 11.12 15.52 14.26
CA ALA A 247 12.12 15.37 13.19
C ALA A 247 11.48 14.96 11.85
N LEU A 248 10.46 14.08 11.90
CA LEU A 248 9.71 13.69 10.72
C LEU A 248 8.91 14.88 10.16
N LYS A 249 8.33 15.70 11.04
CA LYS A 249 7.65 16.94 10.66
C LYS A 249 8.57 17.93 9.97
N GLU A 250 9.81 18.07 10.43
CA GLU A 250 10.81 18.93 9.79
C GLU A 250 11.16 18.44 8.38
N LYS A 251 11.36 17.12 8.20
CA LYS A 251 11.63 16.52 6.89
C LYS A 251 10.46 16.71 5.93
N LEU A 252 9.23 16.50 6.39
CA LEU A 252 8.03 16.76 5.59
C LEU A 252 7.91 18.24 5.19
N TYR A 253 8.21 19.15 6.12
CA TYR A 253 8.19 20.58 5.83
C TYR A 253 9.21 20.94 4.76
N LYS A 254 10.43 20.38 4.82
CA LYS A 254 11.44 20.55 3.76
C LYS A 254 10.95 20.04 2.40
N LEU A 255 10.35 18.85 2.37
CA LEU A 255 9.79 18.27 1.14
C LEU A 255 8.70 19.17 0.53
N SER A 256 7.88 19.83 1.36
CA SER A 256 6.80 20.71 0.88
C SER A 256 7.26 21.92 0.08
N PHE A 257 8.53 22.32 0.18
CA PHE A 257 9.12 23.41 -0.59
C PHE A 257 9.65 22.99 -1.96
N GLU A 258 9.76 21.69 -2.23
CA GLU A 258 10.14 21.23 -3.56
C GLU A 258 9.06 21.54 -4.59
N ALA A 259 9.49 21.76 -5.82
CA ALA A 259 8.59 22.07 -6.93
C ALA A 259 7.49 21.01 -7.07
N ASP A 260 6.28 21.50 -7.32
CA ASP A 260 5.06 20.74 -7.59
C ASP A 260 4.58 19.78 -6.49
N ILE A 261 5.27 19.64 -5.35
CA ILE A 261 4.85 18.73 -4.27
C ILE A 261 3.45 19.08 -3.77
N LEU A 262 3.20 20.35 -3.45
CA LEU A 262 1.88 20.80 -2.97
C LEU A 262 0.78 20.55 -4.00
N LYS A 263 1.05 20.81 -5.28
CA LYS A 263 0.10 20.58 -6.38
C LYS A 263 -0.24 19.10 -6.54
N HIS A 264 0.75 18.21 -6.45
CA HIS A 264 0.53 16.77 -6.52
C HIS A 264 -0.19 16.26 -5.27
N THR A 265 0.13 16.76 -4.08
CA THR A 265 -0.61 16.44 -2.85
C THR A 265 -2.08 16.84 -2.96
N GLU A 266 -2.37 18.04 -3.45
CA GLU A 266 -3.74 18.50 -3.69
C GLU A 266 -4.47 17.60 -4.70
N ALA A 267 -3.82 17.26 -5.81
CA ALA A 267 -4.39 16.34 -6.81
C ALA A 267 -4.72 14.97 -6.21
N ILE A 268 -3.84 14.39 -5.39
CA ILE A 268 -4.07 13.11 -4.73
C ILE A 268 -5.25 13.21 -3.75
N ILE A 269 -5.33 14.26 -2.94
CA ILE A 269 -6.43 14.45 -1.98
C ILE A 269 -7.76 14.63 -2.71
N ASN A 270 -7.78 15.41 -3.79
CA ASN A 270 -8.97 15.59 -4.63
C ASN A 270 -9.42 14.26 -5.24
N GLN A 271 -8.48 13.46 -5.77
CA GLN A 271 -8.81 12.15 -6.33
C GLN A 271 -9.35 11.20 -5.26
N LEU A 272 -8.72 11.12 -4.08
CA LEU A 272 -9.19 10.29 -2.97
C LEU A 272 -10.59 10.72 -2.49
N THR A 273 -10.90 12.01 -2.55
CA THR A 273 -12.22 12.53 -2.19
C THR A 273 -13.26 12.15 -3.23
N ARG A 274 -12.96 12.30 -4.52
CA ARG A 274 -13.84 11.89 -5.63
C ARG A 274 -14.12 10.39 -5.63
N SER A 275 -13.12 9.57 -5.28
CA SER A 275 -13.29 8.12 -5.17
C SER A 275 -14.27 7.66 -4.10
N LYS A 276 -14.68 8.53 -3.15
CA LYS A 276 -15.70 8.16 -2.15
C LYS A 276 -17.09 7.98 -2.77
N ASP A 277 -17.39 8.69 -3.86
CA ASP A 277 -18.67 8.60 -4.55
C ASP A 277 -18.69 7.49 -5.63
N THR A 278 -17.54 6.88 -5.91
CA THR A 278 -17.39 5.77 -6.88
C THR A 278 -18.34 4.60 -6.61
N GLU A 279 -18.61 4.25 -5.34
CA GLU A 279 -19.52 3.13 -5.03
C GLU A 279 -20.97 3.45 -5.42
N ASN A 280 -21.40 4.70 -5.23
CA ASN A 280 -22.74 5.15 -5.63
C ASN A 280 -22.87 5.21 -7.16
N VAL A 281 -21.82 5.66 -7.84
CA VAL A 281 -21.78 5.73 -9.31
C VAL A 281 -21.70 4.33 -9.93
N THR A 282 -20.88 3.43 -9.39
CA THR A 282 -20.83 2.02 -9.79
C THR A 282 -22.20 1.34 -9.64
N LYS A 283 -22.91 1.59 -8.53
CA LYS A 283 -24.27 1.04 -8.33
C LYS A 283 -25.27 1.59 -9.35
N LYS A 284 -25.18 2.88 -9.70
CA LYS A 284 -26.01 3.49 -10.75
C LYS A 284 -25.70 2.85 -12.11
N TRP A 285 -24.42 2.63 -12.42
CA TRP A 285 -23.99 1.96 -13.65
C TRP A 285 -24.55 0.53 -13.78
N GLU A 286 -24.31 -0.31 -12.77
CA GLU A 286 -24.72 -1.73 -12.79
C GLU A 286 -26.24 -1.91 -12.84
N LYS A 287 -27.00 -1.02 -12.20
CA LYS A 287 -28.46 -1.13 -12.10
C LYS A 287 -29.20 -0.45 -13.24
N ASP A 288 -28.69 0.67 -13.75
CA ASP A 288 -29.46 1.55 -14.64
C ASP A 288 -28.92 1.61 -16.07
N ILE A 289 -27.62 1.40 -16.28
CA ILE A 289 -26.96 1.60 -17.59
C ILE A 289 -26.59 0.26 -18.23
N LEU A 290 -25.88 -0.61 -17.51
CA LEU A 290 -25.45 -1.92 -18.02
C LEU A 290 -26.62 -2.76 -18.57
N PRO A 291 -27.77 -2.89 -17.89
CA PRO A 291 -28.88 -3.69 -18.41
C PRO A 291 -29.54 -3.12 -19.66
N GLU A 292 -29.55 -1.79 -19.82
CA GLU A 292 -30.08 -1.15 -21.03
C GLU A 292 -29.11 -1.30 -22.20
N MET A 293 -27.82 -1.19 -21.95
CA MET A 293 -26.78 -1.45 -22.96
C MET A 293 -26.83 -2.91 -23.44
N MET A 294 -26.94 -3.90 -22.54
CA MET A 294 -27.04 -5.32 -22.92
C MET A 294 -28.30 -5.65 -23.73
N LYS A 295 -29.43 -4.96 -23.47
CA LYS A 295 -30.65 -5.12 -24.29
C LYS A 295 -30.47 -4.56 -25.70
N MET A 296 -29.59 -3.58 -25.87
CA MET A 296 -29.33 -2.91 -27.14
C MET A 296 -28.15 -3.52 -27.90
N GLN A 297 -27.24 -4.24 -27.23
CA GLN A 297 -26.09 -4.94 -27.81
C GLN A 297 -26.41 -5.76 -29.09
N PRO A 298 -27.45 -6.62 -29.14
CA PRO A 298 -27.76 -7.35 -30.36
C PRO A 298 -28.17 -6.44 -31.53
N ARG A 299 -28.80 -5.29 -31.25
CA ARG A 299 -29.14 -4.28 -32.26
C ARG A 299 -27.92 -3.47 -32.73
N ILE A 300 -26.96 -3.26 -31.83
CA ILE A 300 -25.67 -2.63 -32.12
C ILE A 300 -24.87 -3.56 -33.04
N GLU A 301 -24.75 -4.84 -32.70
CA GLU A 301 -24.04 -5.85 -33.51
C GLU A 301 -24.68 -6.06 -34.90
N GLU A 302 -26.01 -6.14 -34.99
CA GLU A 302 -26.73 -6.27 -36.28
C GLU A 302 -26.60 -5.03 -37.18
N LYS A 303 -26.62 -3.81 -36.63
CA LYS A 303 -26.55 -2.57 -37.42
C LYS A 303 -25.11 -2.12 -37.72
N LEU A 304 -24.14 -2.39 -36.84
CA LEU A 304 -22.74 -1.97 -37.04
C LEU A 304 -21.91 -2.96 -37.86
N ASN A 305 -22.39 -4.17 -38.17
CA ASN A 305 -21.66 -5.18 -38.98
C ASN A 305 -20.16 -5.21 -38.63
N LEU A 306 -19.84 -5.45 -37.35
CA LEU A 306 -18.46 -5.46 -36.85
C LEU A 306 -17.55 -6.42 -37.64
N ASP A 307 -18.11 -7.46 -38.25
CA ASP A 307 -17.40 -8.39 -39.15
C ASP A 307 -16.86 -7.72 -40.43
N ARG A 308 -17.47 -6.62 -40.90
CA ARG A 308 -17.00 -5.87 -42.10
C ARG A 308 -15.92 -4.84 -41.80
N ILE A 309 -15.78 -4.43 -40.53
CA ILE A 309 -14.79 -3.42 -40.13
C ILE A 309 -13.38 -4.04 -40.09
N ILE A 310 -13.27 -5.37 -39.99
CA ILE A 310 -11.99 -6.08 -39.88
C ILE A 310 -11.41 -6.45 -41.26
N ASP A 311 -12.25 -6.60 -42.31
CA ASP A 311 -11.84 -7.12 -43.62
C ASP A 311 -11.60 -6.06 -44.72
N GLU A 312 -12.02 -4.80 -44.53
CA GLU A 312 -11.81 -3.74 -45.52
C GLU A 312 -11.03 -2.57 -44.92
N SER A 313 -9.88 -2.30 -45.53
CA SER A 313 -9.02 -1.12 -45.32
C SER A 313 -9.83 0.12 -44.94
N PHE A 314 -9.44 0.75 -43.82
CA PHE A 314 -9.92 2.05 -43.34
C PHE A 314 -10.06 3.06 -44.48
N ASP A 315 -11.22 3.12 -45.11
CA ASP A 315 -11.70 4.29 -45.84
C ASP A 315 -12.32 5.22 -44.79
N GLU A 316 -11.68 6.36 -44.57
CA GLU A 316 -12.00 7.37 -43.54
C GLU A 316 -13.38 8.03 -43.67
N ASP A 317 -14.21 7.65 -44.66
CA ASP A 317 -15.44 8.38 -45.03
C ASP A 317 -16.76 7.69 -44.64
N LYS A 318 -16.72 6.58 -43.90
CA LYS A 318 -17.95 6.01 -43.29
C LYS A 318 -17.97 6.29 -41.81
N ASN A 319 -18.36 7.51 -41.43
CA ASN A 319 -18.90 7.75 -40.10
C ASN A 319 -20.17 6.88 -40.00
N PRO A 320 -20.22 5.85 -39.14
CA PRO A 320 -21.45 5.09 -38.94
C PRO A 320 -22.56 6.07 -38.56
N ASP A 321 -23.82 5.82 -38.92
CA ASP A 321 -24.95 6.67 -38.54
C ASP A 321 -25.24 6.58 -37.01
N TRP A 322 -24.27 6.97 -36.17
CA TRP A 322 -24.39 6.99 -34.71
C TRP A 322 -25.56 7.88 -34.29
N GLU A 323 -25.77 9.01 -34.98
CA GLU A 323 -26.88 9.94 -34.72
C GLU A 323 -28.25 9.27 -34.86
N GLN A 324 -28.51 8.55 -35.97
CA GLN A 324 -29.80 7.85 -36.16
C GLN A 324 -29.97 6.66 -35.20
N PHE A 325 -28.88 6.06 -34.71
CA PHE A 325 -28.96 4.97 -33.74
C PHE A 325 -29.39 5.46 -32.36
N PHE A 326 -28.91 6.64 -31.94
CA PHE A 326 -29.26 7.23 -30.65
C PHE A 326 -30.60 7.99 -30.66
N GLU A 327 -31.12 8.37 -31.83
CA GLU A 327 -32.50 8.88 -31.97
C GLU A 327 -33.57 7.86 -31.49
N ASP A 328 -33.33 6.56 -31.70
CA ASP A 328 -34.22 5.46 -31.27
C ASP A 328 -34.09 5.14 -29.76
N ALA A 329 -33.08 5.67 -29.07
CA ALA A 329 -32.80 5.41 -27.65
C ALA A 329 -32.22 6.65 -26.91
N PRO A 330 -32.98 7.76 -26.82
CA PRO A 330 -32.50 9.01 -26.22
C PRO A 330 -32.09 8.84 -24.74
N ASP A 331 -32.79 7.99 -23.99
CA ASP A 331 -32.47 7.69 -22.60
C ASP A 331 -31.08 7.04 -22.43
N LEU A 332 -30.60 6.28 -23.43
CA LEU A 332 -29.26 5.67 -23.41
C LEU A 332 -28.17 6.70 -23.73
N LEU A 333 -28.43 7.60 -24.71
CA LEU A 333 -27.51 8.68 -25.06
C LEU A 333 -27.29 9.61 -23.87
N ASP A 334 -28.36 10.03 -23.19
CA ASP A 334 -28.29 10.88 -21.99
C ASP A 334 -27.48 10.20 -20.86
N LYS A 335 -27.62 8.87 -20.71
CA LYS A 335 -26.87 8.09 -19.71
C LYS A 335 -25.40 7.92 -20.08
N LEU A 336 -25.07 7.73 -21.36
CA LEU A 336 -23.70 7.64 -21.85
C LEU A 336 -22.98 9.00 -21.77
N GLN A 337 -23.67 10.09 -22.11
CA GLN A 337 -23.14 11.44 -21.96
C GLN A 337 -22.86 11.76 -20.48
N GLN A 338 -23.82 11.49 -19.58
CA GLN A 338 -23.60 11.60 -18.13
C GLN A 338 -22.40 10.78 -17.67
N MET A 339 -22.17 9.61 -18.26
CA MET A 339 -21.03 8.75 -17.93
C MET A 339 -19.70 9.34 -18.42
N THR A 340 -19.66 9.86 -19.65
CA THR A 340 -18.48 10.57 -20.15
C THR A 340 -18.19 11.82 -19.32
N GLU A 341 -19.21 12.58 -18.92
CA GLU A 341 -19.08 13.72 -18.02
C GLU A 341 -18.51 13.28 -16.65
N MET A 342 -19.05 12.22 -16.04
CA MET A 342 -18.52 11.66 -14.78
C MET A 342 -17.07 11.17 -14.92
N GLN A 343 -16.73 10.55 -16.05
CA GLN A 343 -15.36 10.12 -16.35
C GLN A 343 -14.42 11.33 -16.50
N LEU A 344 -14.85 12.39 -17.18
CA LEU A 344 -14.11 13.65 -17.30
C LEU A 344 -13.95 14.36 -15.95
N GLU A 345 -14.94 14.24 -15.08
CA GLU A 345 -14.88 14.70 -13.68
C GLU A 345 -13.96 13.82 -12.80
N GLY A 346 -13.41 12.72 -13.33
CA GLY A 346 -12.46 11.86 -12.65
C GLY A 346 -13.10 10.82 -11.72
N VAL A 347 -14.39 10.54 -11.90
CA VAL A 347 -15.09 9.45 -11.24
C VAL A 347 -14.66 8.12 -11.86
N ASP A 348 -14.31 7.15 -11.02
CA ASP A 348 -13.94 5.81 -11.47
C ASP A 348 -15.20 5.00 -11.88
N VAL A 349 -15.60 5.15 -13.14
CA VAL A 349 -16.72 4.40 -13.73
C VAL A 349 -16.35 2.94 -14.03
N PHE A 350 -15.05 2.66 -14.20
CA PHE A 350 -14.56 1.33 -14.57
C PHE A 350 -14.40 0.39 -13.37
N MET A 351 -14.42 0.89 -12.13
CA MET A 351 -14.38 0.05 -10.92
C MET A 351 -15.46 -1.05 -10.93
N GLY A 352 -16.66 -0.76 -11.45
CA GLY A 352 -17.73 -1.75 -11.61
C GLY A 352 -17.38 -2.86 -12.61
N ALA A 353 -16.89 -2.49 -13.79
CA ALA A 353 -16.44 -3.46 -14.80
C ALA A 353 -15.23 -4.26 -14.31
N PHE A 354 -14.27 -3.59 -13.67
CA PHE A 354 -13.08 -4.21 -13.09
C PHE A 354 -13.41 -5.15 -11.93
N SER A 355 -14.50 -4.90 -11.18
CA SER A 355 -14.93 -5.78 -10.09
C SER A 355 -15.19 -7.21 -10.56
N GLN A 356 -15.70 -7.38 -11.77
CA GLN A 356 -15.91 -8.69 -12.40
C GLN A 356 -14.60 -9.34 -12.85
N LEU A 357 -13.55 -8.54 -13.11
CA LEU A 357 -12.23 -9.03 -13.49
C LEU A 357 -11.44 -9.57 -12.28
N LYS A 358 -11.84 -9.26 -11.05
CA LYS A 358 -11.14 -9.73 -9.82
C LYS A 358 -11.15 -11.26 -9.67
N GLN A 359 -12.01 -11.96 -10.40
CA GLN A 359 -12.08 -13.43 -10.43
C GLN A 359 -11.00 -14.08 -11.29
N PHE A 360 -10.26 -13.31 -12.11
CA PHE A 360 -9.20 -13.87 -12.92
C PHE A 360 -8.00 -14.32 -12.06
N PRO A 361 -7.37 -15.48 -12.36
CA PRO A 361 -6.28 -16.02 -11.55
C PRO A 361 -5.12 -15.06 -11.31
N PHE A 362 -4.86 -14.16 -12.26
CA PHE A 362 -3.86 -13.10 -12.12
C PHE A 362 -4.06 -12.28 -10.83
N PHE A 363 -5.29 -11.96 -10.44
CA PHE A 363 -5.58 -11.14 -9.27
C PHE A 363 -5.66 -11.94 -7.96
N HIS A 364 -5.50 -13.26 -7.99
CA HIS A 364 -5.35 -14.05 -6.76
C HIS A 364 -4.01 -13.76 -6.07
N GLU A 365 -3.02 -13.30 -6.83
CA GLU A 365 -1.72 -12.89 -6.31
C GLU A 365 -1.73 -11.43 -5.89
N HIS A 366 -1.40 -11.15 -4.63
CA HIS A 366 -1.54 -9.82 -4.05
C HIS A 366 -0.61 -8.78 -4.70
N TYR A 367 0.60 -9.18 -5.09
CA TYR A 367 1.57 -8.26 -5.70
C TYR A 367 1.09 -7.75 -7.07
N ASN A 368 0.31 -8.55 -7.80
CA ASN A 368 -0.24 -8.20 -9.12
C ASN A 368 -1.19 -6.99 -9.08
N TRP A 369 -1.79 -6.70 -7.93
CA TRP A 369 -2.59 -5.47 -7.72
C TRP A 369 -1.76 -4.19 -7.72
N PHE A 370 -0.46 -4.31 -7.53
CA PHE A 370 0.47 -3.19 -7.43
C PHE A 370 1.44 -3.14 -8.60
N ILE A 371 1.43 -4.12 -9.49
CA ILE A 371 2.23 -4.08 -10.72
C ILE A 371 1.66 -3.01 -11.66
N PRO A 372 2.46 -2.00 -12.07
CA PRO A 372 2.02 -1.13 -13.15
C PRO A 372 2.00 -1.90 -14.47
N PHE A 373 1.14 -1.50 -15.40
CA PHE A 373 1.11 -2.13 -16.71
C PHE A 373 2.44 -1.89 -17.47
N TYR A 374 3.02 -2.97 -18.00
CA TYR A 374 4.15 -2.91 -18.94
C TYR A 374 4.04 -4.06 -19.95
N SER A 375 4.37 -3.78 -21.20
CA SER A 375 4.18 -4.70 -22.34
C SER A 375 4.98 -6.00 -22.23
N GLN A 376 6.12 -5.96 -21.53
CA GLN A 376 7.04 -7.09 -21.38
C GLN A 376 6.61 -8.05 -20.26
N HIS A 377 5.51 -7.79 -19.55
CA HIS A 377 5.03 -8.69 -18.51
C HIS A 377 4.72 -10.07 -19.11
N PRO A 378 5.18 -11.19 -18.54
CA PRO A 378 5.03 -12.52 -19.14
C PRO A 378 3.58 -12.89 -19.50
N ASP A 379 2.62 -12.55 -18.63
CA ASP A 379 1.19 -12.80 -18.90
C ASP A 379 0.64 -11.93 -20.04
N VAL A 380 1.14 -10.71 -20.22
CA VAL A 380 0.77 -9.82 -21.33
C VAL A 380 1.39 -10.32 -22.63
N LYS A 381 2.65 -10.76 -22.57
CA LYS A 381 3.36 -11.30 -23.73
C LYS A 381 2.67 -12.55 -24.30
N LYS A 382 2.28 -13.49 -23.42
CA LYS A 382 1.50 -14.69 -23.80
C LYS A 382 0.19 -14.32 -24.50
N LEU A 383 -0.49 -13.25 -24.06
CA LEU A 383 -1.71 -12.77 -24.69
C LEU A 383 -1.44 -12.13 -26.06
N SER A 384 -0.39 -11.31 -26.18
CA SER A 384 -0.01 -10.67 -27.44
C SER A 384 0.41 -11.65 -28.53
N GLU A 385 0.95 -12.82 -28.16
CA GLU A 385 1.30 -13.91 -29.09
C GLU A 385 0.08 -14.75 -29.51
N SER A 386 -1.02 -14.68 -28.73
CA SER A 386 -2.25 -15.45 -28.98
C SER A 386 -3.33 -14.69 -29.75
N LEU A 387 -3.18 -13.37 -29.92
CA LEU A 387 -4.09 -12.55 -30.72
C LEU A 387 -3.65 -12.60 -32.19
N PRO A 388 -4.51 -13.08 -33.12
CA PRO A 388 -4.22 -12.97 -34.54
C PRO A 388 -4.11 -11.48 -34.92
N VAL A 389 -3.05 -11.14 -35.64
CA VAL A 389 -2.81 -9.82 -36.25
C VAL A 389 -3.95 -9.46 -37.19
#